data_AF-A0AAV0BNH5-F1
#
_entry.id   AF-A0AAV0BNH5-F1
#
_cell.length_a   1.000
_cell.length_b   1.000
_cell.length_c   1.000
_cell.angle_alpha   90.00
_cell.angle_beta   90.00
_cell.angle_gamma   90.00
#
_symmetry.space_group_name_H-M   'P 1'
#
loop_
_entity.id
_entity.type
_entity.pdbx_description
1 polymer ?
#
loop_
_entity_poly.entity_id
_entity_poly.type
_entity_poly.pdbx_seq_one_letter_code
_entity_poly.pdbx_strand_id
1 'polypeptide(L)' 'MKMKQVGVGIAVKIEHASYQSVMTYGQQFNDKDELISQISRQLIDVLKDAFRSDVSKDKWALVFKLKKELLID' A
#
# COMPACT_ATOMS: atom_id res chain seq x y z
N MET A 1 4.22 -2.63 15.61
CA MET A 1 4.77 -2.62 14.24
C MET A 1 5.36 -1.23 14.00
N LYS A 2 6.68 -1.09 13.84
CA LYS A 2 7.32 0.23 13.67
C LYS A 2 7.01 0.75 12.26
N MET A 3 6.21 1.82 12.15
CA MET A 3 6.16 2.63 10.93
C MET A 3 7.51 3.31 10.78
N LYS A 4 8.31 2.90 9.81
CA LYS A 4 9.62 3.50 9.57
C LYS A 4 9.52 4.68 8.61
N GLN A 5 10.36 5.66 8.90
CA GLN A 5 10.59 6.87 8.13
C GLN A 5 11.34 6.53 6.82
N VAL A 6 11.01 7.25 5.75
CA VAL A 6 11.65 7.16 4.43
C VAL A 6 13.17 7.35 4.58
N GLY A 7 13.98 6.44 4.01
CA GLY A 7 15.44 6.59 3.90
C GLY A 7 16.32 5.56 4.61
N VAL A 8 15.75 4.60 5.35
CA VAL A 8 16.50 3.50 5.98
C VAL A 8 16.08 2.18 5.36
N GLY A 9 17.03 1.36 4.88
CA GLY A 9 16.76 0.03 4.36
C GLY A 9 16.08 -0.89 5.40
N ILE A 10 15.08 -1.64 4.97
CA ILE A 10 14.31 -2.57 5.81
C ILE A 10 14.05 -3.84 5.02
N ALA A 11 14.16 -4.99 5.67
CA ALA A 11 13.68 -6.26 5.13
C ALA A 11 12.23 -6.50 5.60
N VAL A 12 11.32 -6.74 4.66
CA VAL A 12 9.92 -7.09 4.92
C VAL A 12 9.63 -8.42 4.24
N LYS A 13 9.11 -9.40 4.98
CA LYS A 13 8.60 -10.65 4.40
C LYS A 13 7.14 -10.43 3.98
N ILE A 14 6.83 -10.65 2.71
CA ILE A 14 5.47 -10.59 2.16
C ILE A 14 5.04 -12.01 1.83
N GLU A 15 3.86 -12.40 2.31
CA GLU A 15 3.22 -13.68 2.02
C GLU A 15 1.94 -13.45 1.23
N HIS A 16 1.58 -14.41 0.38
CA HIS A 16 0.34 -14.40 -0.38
C HIS A 16 -0.67 -15.35 0.27
N ALA A 17 -1.96 -15.15 0.00
CA ALA A 17 -2.97 -16.07 0.49
C ALA A 17 -2.82 -17.45 -0.18
N SER A 18 -3.06 -18.55 0.54
CA SER A 18 -2.81 -19.92 0.05
C SER A 18 -3.55 -20.30 -1.24
N TYR A 19 -4.59 -19.56 -1.61
CA TYR A 19 -5.37 -19.76 -2.83
C TYR A 19 -4.92 -18.88 -4.00
N GLN A 20 -3.95 -18.00 -3.82
CA GLN A 20 -3.36 -17.18 -4.87
C GLN A 20 -2.11 -17.86 -5.42
N SER A 21 -1.79 -17.63 -6.69
CA SER A 21 -0.49 -18.06 -7.21
C SER A 21 0.62 -17.19 -6.65
N VAL A 22 1.75 -17.82 -6.30
CA VAL A 22 2.94 -17.12 -5.83
C VAL A 22 3.42 -16.14 -6.91
N MET A 23 3.74 -14.91 -6.51
CA MET A 23 4.50 -13.97 -7.34
C MET A 23 6.00 -14.16 -7.10
N THR A 24 6.77 -14.40 -8.17
CA THR A 24 8.21 -14.68 -8.08
C THR A 24 9.05 -13.49 -8.56
N TYR A 25 10.05 -13.10 -7.76
CA TYR A 25 11.07 -12.12 -8.12
C TYR A 25 11.90 -12.62 -9.31
N GLY A 26 12.15 -11.75 -10.28
CA GLY A 26 12.85 -12.06 -11.53
C GLY A 26 11.95 -12.55 -12.67
N GLN A 27 10.68 -12.85 -12.39
CA GLN A 27 9.70 -13.21 -13.43
C GLN A 27 8.51 -12.26 -13.47
N GLN A 28 7.81 -12.07 -12.35
CA GLN A 28 6.62 -11.21 -12.28
C GLN A 28 6.94 -9.78 -11.83
N PHE A 29 8.05 -9.59 -11.11
CA PHE A 29 8.56 -8.29 -10.68
C PHE A 29 10.07 -8.35 -10.42
N ASN A 30 10.75 -7.21 -10.39
CA ASN A 30 12.17 -7.05 -10.14
C ASN A 30 12.46 -5.83 -9.23
N ASP A 31 13.74 -5.48 -9.03
CA ASP A 31 14.18 -4.40 -8.15
C ASP A 31 13.79 -2.98 -8.61
N LYS A 32 13.46 -2.82 -9.89
CA LYS A 32 13.03 -1.54 -10.46
C LYS A 32 11.54 -1.29 -10.29
N ASP A 33 10.77 -2.32 -9.94
CA ASP A 33 9.33 -2.21 -9.73
C ASP A 33 9.04 -1.59 -8.36
N GLU A 34 8.25 -0.52 -8.35
CA GLU A 34 7.83 0.13 -7.11
C GLU A 34 6.68 -0.66 -6.47
N LEU A 35 6.85 -1.09 -5.22
CA LEU A 35 5.78 -1.71 -4.45
C LEU A 35 4.89 -0.64 -3.83
N ILE A 36 3.61 -0.65 -4.22
CA ILE A 36 2.59 0.22 -3.65
C ILE A 36 1.62 -0.57 -2.77
N SER A 37 1.01 0.09 -1.78
CA SER A 37 0.00 -0.54 -0.94
C SER A 37 -1.27 -0.78 -1.74
N GLN A 38 -1.74 -2.03 -1.76
CA GLN A 38 -3.06 -2.36 -2.32
C GLN A 38 -4.14 -1.84 -1.36
N ILE A 39 -4.87 -0.81 -1.78
CA ILE A 39 -6.00 -0.24 -1.04
C ILE A 39 -7.32 -0.57 -1.74
N SER A 40 -8.43 -0.45 -1.03
CA SER A 40 -9.77 -0.69 -1.55
C SER A 40 -10.72 0.46 -1.19
N ARG A 41 -11.86 0.55 -1.89
CA ARG A 41 -12.90 1.54 -1.59
C ARG A 41 -13.35 1.48 -0.13
N GLN A 42 -13.60 0.27 0.38
CA GLN A 42 -14.01 0.03 1.76
C GLN A 42 -12.97 0.57 2.75
N LEU A 43 -11.68 0.36 2.49
CA LEU A 43 -10.61 0.90 3.33
C LEU A 43 -10.61 2.44 3.33
N ILE A 44 -10.81 3.06 2.16
CA ILE A 44 -10.87 4.52 2.03
C ILE A 44 -12.07 5.09 2.82
N ASP A 45 -13.22 4.42 2.78
CA ASP A 45 -14.41 4.86 3.50
C ASP A 45 -14.21 4.74 5.01
N VAL A 46 -13.64 3.63 5.49
CA VAL A 46 -13.26 3.48 6.91
C VAL A 46 -12.29 4.58 7.35
N LEU A 47 -11.31 4.95 6.52
CA LEU A 47 -10.39 6.06 6.83
C LEU A 47 -11.12 7.42 6.92
N LYS A 48 -12.15 7.64 6.11
CA LYS A 48 -12.94 8.88 6.13
C LYS A 48 -13.87 8.93 7.34
N ASP A 49 -14.46 7.80 7.73
CA ASP A 49 -15.48 7.76 8.75
C ASP A 49 -14.88 7.69 10.16
N ALA A 50 -13.84 6.87 10.35
CA ALA A 50 -13.28 6.59 11.67
C ALA A 50 -11.98 7.35 11.97
N PHE A 51 -11.22 7.78 10.96
CA PHE A 51 -9.85 8.31 11.14
C PHE A 51 -9.60 9.64 10.42
N ARG A 52 -10.65 10.40 10.08
CA ARG A 52 -10.56 11.64 9.29
C ARG A 52 -9.53 12.63 9.85
N SER A 53 -9.58 12.85 11.17
CA SER A 53 -8.72 13.77 11.93
C SER A 53 -7.31 13.24 12.17
N ASP A 54 -7.16 11.92 12.20
CA ASP A 54 -5.93 11.26 12.65
C ASP A 54 -4.94 11.04 11.50
N VAL A 55 -5.44 11.08 10.27
CA VAL A 55 -4.64 10.97 9.05
C VAL A 55 -4.14 12.35 8.64
N SER A 56 -2.81 12.51 8.60
CA SER A 56 -2.17 13.76 8.17
C SER A 56 -2.46 14.09 6.70
N LYS A 57 -2.32 15.37 6.33
CA LYS A 57 -2.53 15.84 4.94
C LYS A 57 -1.67 15.09 3.93
N ASP A 58 -0.42 14.79 4.26
CA ASP A 58 0.50 14.05 3.38
C ASP A 58 0.04 12.61 3.16
N LYS A 59 -0.48 11.96 4.20
CA LYS A 59 -1.06 10.61 4.08
C LYS A 59 -2.34 10.64 3.24
N TRP A 60 -3.19 11.67 3.39
CA TRP A 60 -4.35 11.84 2.51
C TRP A 60 -3.92 12.03 1.05
N ALA A 61 -2.91 12.86 0.78
CA ALA A 61 -2.36 13.03 -0.57
C ALA A 61 -1.86 11.70 -1.16
N LEU A 62 -1.19 10.87 -0.36
CA LEU A 62 -0.79 9.52 -0.78
C LEU A 62 -2.00 8.63 -1.07
N VAL A 63 -3.04 8.63 -0.23
CA VAL A 63 -4.28 7.88 -0.49
C VAL A 63 -4.94 8.33 -1.79
N PHE A 64 -4.97 9.63 -2.08
CA PHE A 64 -5.46 10.15 -3.35
C PHE A 64 -4.62 9.72 -4.55
N LYS A 65 -3.29 9.68 -4.42
CA LYS A 65 -2.39 9.15 -5.46
C LYS A 65 -2.70 7.67 -5.72
N LEU A 66 -2.71 6.84 -4.67
CA LEU A 66 -2.97 5.40 -4.77
C LEU A 66 -4.37 5.10 -5.33
N LYS A 67 -5.38 5.90 -4.98
CA LYS A 67 -6.74 5.79 -5.55
C LYS A 67 -6.72 5.90 -7.08
N LYS A 68 -5.91 6.83 -7.63
CA LYS A 68 -5.77 7.02 -9.07
C LYS A 68 -5.00 5.89 -9.74
N GLU A 69 -3.87 5.48 -9.16
CA GLU A 69 -3.04 4.38 -9.70
C GLU A 69 -3.80 3.05 -9.76
N LEU A 70 -4.67 2.79 -8.78
CA LEU A 70 -5.45 1.55 -8.69
C LEU A 70 -6.84 1.65 -9.35
N LEU A 71 -7.16 2.77 -10.00
CA LEU A 71 -8.45 3.00 -10.68
C LEU A 71 -9.67 2.70 -9.78
N ILE A 72 -9.61 3.14 -8.53
CA ILE A 72 -10.70 2.96 -7.55
C ILE A 72 -11.67 4.14 -7.68
N ASP A 73 -12.97 3.87 -7.80
CA ASP A 73 -14.03 4.89 -7.86
C ASP A 73 -14.29 5.62 -6.52
#